data_AF-A0A944YJ59-F1
#
_entry.id   AF-A0A944YJ59-F1
#
_cell.length_a   1.000
_cell.length_b   1.000
_cell.length_c   1.000
_cell.angle_alpha   90.00
_cell.angle_beta   90.00
_cell.angle_gamma   90.00
#
_symmetry.space_group_name_H-M   'P 1'
#
loop_
_entity.id
_entity.type
_entity.pdbx_description
1 polymer ?
#
loop_
_entity_poly.entity_id
_entity_poly.type
_entity_poly.pdbx_seq_one_letter_code
_entity_poly.pdbx_strand_id
1 'polypeptide(L)'
;EIVLQHLFADTGYGAQFNATIVNGGDVDVDRSKIGRQFILPGLGDSGNASFFYEDEKVTARIALNKRGETIVGFGNYDQPLYVMERDQIDASFAYRINEQATVFVEGQNLNDENTRLYARHPEMLFLAQDHGPIYRVGFRYKY
;
A
#
# COMPACT_ATOMS: atom_id res chain seq x y z
N GLU A 1 8.61 14.38 -3.57
CA GLU A 1 8.10 13.71 -2.35
C GLU A 1 7.52 14.74 -1.40
N ILE A 2 6.42 14.41 -0.75
CA ILE A 2 5.75 15.23 0.26
C ILE A 2 5.49 14.35 1.48
N VAL A 3 5.78 14.87 2.67
CA VAL A 3 5.46 14.25 3.96
C VAL A 3 4.83 15.28 4.87
N LEU A 4 3.66 14.97 5.42
CA LEU A 4 2.90 15.80 6.33
C LEU A 4 2.44 14.96 7.52
N GLN A 5 2.56 15.52 8.72
CA GLN A 5 2.04 14.93 9.94
C GLN A 5 1.43 16.02 10.80
N HIS A 6 0.31 15.71 11.44
CA HIS A 6 -0.33 16.58 12.41
C HIS A 6 -0.84 15.78 13.60
N LEU A 7 -0.57 16.29 14.80
CA LEU A 7 -1.12 15.78 16.05
C LEU A 7 -2.08 16.84 16.59
N PHE A 8 -3.31 16.43 16.85
CA PHE A 8 -4.33 17.31 17.42
C PHE A 8 -4.13 17.32 18.94
N ALA A 9 -3.47 18.37 19.44
CA ALA A 9 -3.10 18.50 20.84
C ALA A 9 -4.28 18.20 21.78
N ASP A 10 -4.00 17.50 22.87
CA ASP A 10 -4.94 17.13 23.93
C ASP A 10 -6.13 16.24 23.52
N THR A 11 -6.16 15.72 22.28
CA THR A 11 -7.26 14.88 21.80
C THR A 11 -6.91 13.41 21.55
N GLY A 12 -5.61 13.06 21.51
CA GLY A 12 -5.14 11.73 21.14
C GLY A 12 -5.22 11.42 19.63
N TYR A 13 -5.83 12.29 18.82
CA TYR A 13 -5.92 12.11 17.37
C TYR A 13 -4.67 12.59 16.65
N GLY A 14 -4.35 11.92 15.54
CA GLY A 14 -3.30 12.32 14.63
C GLY A 14 -3.58 11.89 13.19
N ALA A 15 -2.94 12.59 12.26
CA ALA A 15 -3.00 12.29 10.84
C ALA A 15 -1.59 12.32 10.24
N GLN A 16 -1.34 11.43 9.28
CA GLN A 16 -0.11 11.36 8.51
C GLN A 16 -0.45 11.21 7.03
N PHE A 17 0.30 11.89 6.18
CA PHE A 17 0.21 11.80 4.74
C PHE A 17 1.62 11.79 4.15
N ASN A 18 1.89 10.85 3.27
CA ASN A 18 3.12 10.79 2.48
C ASN A 18 2.77 10.47 1.03
N ALA A 19 3.46 11.11 0.10
CA ALA A 19 3.29 10.90 -1.33
C ALA A 19 4.61 11.09 -2.06
N THR A 20 4.95 10.12 -2.92
CA THR A 20 6.11 10.13 -3.79
C THR A 20 5.61 10.05 -5.22
N ILE A 21 6.04 11.00 -6.03
CA ILE A 21 5.77 11.05 -7.47
C ILE A 21 7.07 10.70 -8.18
N VAL A 22 7.01 9.71 -9.07
CA VAL A 22 8.15 9.20 -9.85
C VAL A 22 7.88 9.49 -11.32
N ASN A 23 8.73 10.30 -11.94
CA ASN A 23 8.60 10.69 -13.35
C ASN A 23 9.94 10.62 -14.07
N GLY A 24 9.92 10.25 -15.34
CA GLY A 24 11.00 10.45 -16.30
C GLY A 24 12.08 9.37 -16.33
N GLY A 25 12.83 9.35 -17.45
CA GLY A 25 13.92 8.40 -17.68
C GLY A 25 13.41 6.98 -17.90
N ASP A 26 14.09 6.00 -17.31
CA ASP A 26 13.88 4.58 -17.57
C ASP A 26 12.74 3.94 -16.74
N VAL A 27 11.93 4.76 -16.06
CA VAL A 27 10.66 4.33 -15.44
C VAL A 27 9.48 4.40 -16.41
N ASP A 28 9.58 5.27 -17.43
CA ASP A 28 8.56 5.49 -18.46
C ASP A 28 8.94 4.79 -19.77
N VAL A 29 8.42 3.59 -19.98
CA VAL A 29 8.74 2.79 -21.17
C VAL A 29 7.87 3.18 -22.36
N ASP A 30 8.52 3.36 -23.53
CA ASP A 30 7.82 3.58 -24.79
C ASP A 30 7.06 2.31 -25.21
N ARG A 31 5.74 2.33 -25.03
CA ARG A 31 4.81 1.25 -25.40
C ARG A 31 4.63 1.08 -26.91
N SER A 32 5.19 1.94 -27.76
CA SER A 32 5.16 1.79 -29.22
C SER A 32 6.39 1.05 -29.75
N LYS A 33 7.50 1.08 -29.01
CA LYS A 33 8.74 0.41 -29.40
C LYS A 33 8.64 -1.11 -29.28
N ILE A 34 9.17 -1.80 -30.29
CA ILE A 34 9.27 -3.26 -30.33
C ILE A 34 10.68 -3.66 -29.88
N GLY A 35 10.77 -4.60 -28.94
CA GLY A 35 12.03 -5.07 -28.37
C GLY A 35 12.35 -4.45 -27.01
N ARG A 36 13.41 -4.97 -26.38
CA ARG A 36 13.80 -4.62 -25.00
C ARG A 36 14.27 -3.18 -24.87
N GLN A 37 13.92 -2.57 -23.76
CA GLN A 37 14.37 -1.24 -23.35
C GLN A 37 15.07 -1.38 -21.99
N PHE A 38 16.00 -0.48 -21.70
CA PHE A 38 16.51 -0.38 -20.34
C PHE A 38 15.38 0.17 -19.47
N ILE A 39 15.18 -0.42 -18.30
CA ILE A 39 14.10 -0.08 -17.39
C ILE A 39 14.61 -0.07 -15.96
N LEU A 40 13.98 0.74 -15.11
CA LEU A 40 14.11 0.69 -13.66
C LEU A 40 12.82 0.08 -13.08
N PRO A 41 12.76 -1.24 -12.90
CA PRO A 41 11.53 -1.92 -12.54
C PRO A 41 11.12 -1.63 -11.08
N GLY A 42 9.82 -1.62 -10.83
CA GLY A 42 9.22 -1.49 -9.50
C GLY A 42 9.17 -0.06 -8.98
N LEU A 43 9.60 0.93 -9.77
CA LEU A 43 9.45 2.35 -9.47
C LEU A 43 8.16 2.87 -10.09
N GLY A 44 7.40 3.63 -9.29
CA GLY A 44 6.20 4.35 -9.70
C GLY A 44 5.66 5.13 -8.51
N ASP A 45 4.57 5.84 -8.73
CA ASP A 45 3.96 6.67 -7.71
C ASP A 45 3.54 5.85 -6.49
N SER A 46 3.65 6.44 -5.31
CA SER A 46 3.23 5.78 -4.07
C SER A 46 2.70 6.81 -3.09
N GLY A 47 1.77 6.40 -2.24
CA GLY A 47 1.32 7.23 -1.15
C GLY A 47 0.76 6.44 0.01
N ASN A 48 0.77 7.04 1.19
CA ASN A 48 0.04 6.56 2.34
C ASN A 48 -0.60 7.75 3.05
N ALA A 49 -1.89 7.61 3.36
CA ALA A 49 -2.64 8.51 4.21
C ALA A 49 -3.15 7.71 5.39
N SER A 50 -2.94 8.16 6.62
CA SER A 50 -3.48 7.49 7.79
C SER A 50 -3.99 8.46 8.84
N PHE A 51 -5.04 8.04 9.50
CA PHE A 51 -5.63 8.70 10.65
C PHE A 51 -5.59 7.73 11.82
N PHE A 52 -5.23 8.23 12.99
CA PHE A 52 -5.11 7.40 14.18
C PHE A 52 -5.59 8.13 15.42
N TYR A 53 -5.90 7.34 16.43
CA TYR A 53 -6.25 7.75 17.79
C TYR A 53 -5.43 6.93 18.77
N GLU A 54 -4.84 7.58 19.76
CA GLU A 54 -4.11 6.91 20.83
C GLU A 54 -4.35 7.60 22.18
N ASP A 55 -4.70 6.80 23.19
CA ASP A 55 -4.78 7.23 24.59
C ASP A 55 -4.19 6.16 25.54
N GLU A 56 -4.46 6.30 26.84
CA GLU A 56 -3.99 5.36 27.86
C GLU A 56 -4.61 3.95 27.77
N LYS A 57 -5.59 3.70 26.92
CA LYS A 57 -6.24 2.38 26.81
C LYS A 57 -6.40 1.89 25.39
N VAL A 58 -6.53 2.77 24.42
CA VAL A 58 -6.93 2.48 23.06
C VAL A 58 -5.87 2.99 22.11
N THR A 59 -5.55 2.18 21.11
CA THR A 59 -4.82 2.60 19.92
C THR A 59 -5.61 2.14 18.71
N ALA A 60 -6.02 3.07 17.86
CA ALA A 60 -6.77 2.77 16.64
C ALA A 60 -6.13 3.50 15.46
N ARG A 61 -6.09 2.86 14.30
CA ARG A 61 -5.56 3.44 13.06
C ARG A 61 -6.36 2.94 11.87
N ILE A 62 -6.60 3.82 10.91
CA ILE A 62 -7.03 3.49 9.56
C ILE A 62 -6.07 4.14 8.56
N ALA A 63 -5.73 3.42 7.50
CA ALA A 63 -4.80 3.88 6.49
C ALA A 63 -5.29 3.52 5.09
N LEU A 64 -5.06 4.44 4.16
CA LEU A 64 -5.15 4.23 2.72
C LEU A 64 -3.72 4.17 2.17
N ASN A 65 -3.35 3.07 1.55
CA ASN A 65 -2.06 2.86 0.91
C ASN A 65 -2.27 2.80 -0.60
N LYS A 66 -1.75 3.80 -1.31
CA LYS A 66 -1.76 3.87 -2.77
C LYS A 66 -0.45 3.35 -3.32
N ARG A 67 -0.53 2.41 -4.25
CA ARG A 67 0.61 1.97 -5.04
C ARG A 67 0.27 2.16 -6.51
N GLY A 68 0.95 3.11 -7.13
CA GLY A 68 0.80 3.42 -8.54
C GLY A 68 1.22 2.24 -9.43
N GLU A 69 0.85 2.36 -10.70
CA GLU A 69 1.30 1.44 -11.72
C GLU A 69 2.83 1.42 -11.81
N THR A 70 3.41 0.23 -11.93
CA THR A 70 4.87 0.06 -12.06
C THR A 70 5.20 -0.94 -13.16
N ILE A 71 6.20 -0.63 -13.98
CA ILE A 71 6.79 -1.64 -14.85
C ILE A 71 7.61 -2.62 -14.02
N VAL A 72 7.46 -3.92 -14.24
CA VAL A 72 8.15 -4.96 -13.46
C VAL A 72 9.12 -5.81 -14.29
N GLY A 73 9.08 -5.69 -15.60
CA GLY A 73 9.94 -6.47 -16.47
C GLY A 73 9.37 -6.65 -17.87
N PHE A 74 9.83 -7.71 -18.52
CA PHE A 74 9.39 -8.12 -19.84
C PHE A 74 8.94 -9.58 -19.81
N GLY A 75 7.81 -9.88 -20.46
CA GLY A 75 7.29 -11.22 -20.67
C GLY A 75 7.69 -11.80 -22.03
N ASN A 76 6.86 -12.69 -22.56
CA ASN A 76 7.07 -13.27 -23.89
C ASN A 76 7.16 -12.18 -24.96
N TYR A 77 8.03 -12.39 -25.95
CA TYR A 77 8.28 -11.46 -27.06
C TYR A 77 8.74 -10.06 -26.62
N ASP A 78 9.44 -9.97 -25.49
CA ASP A 78 9.88 -8.71 -24.87
C ASP A 78 8.75 -7.69 -24.70
N GLN A 79 7.53 -8.17 -24.38
CA GLN A 79 6.41 -7.29 -24.04
C GLN A 79 6.61 -6.75 -22.61
N PRO A 80 6.56 -5.42 -22.39
CA PRO A 80 6.66 -4.87 -21.04
C PRO A 80 5.47 -5.36 -20.21
N LEU A 81 5.74 -5.67 -18.94
CA LEU A 81 4.74 -6.08 -17.95
C LEU A 81 4.60 -4.99 -16.90
N TYR A 82 3.37 -4.67 -16.56
CA TYR A 82 3.03 -3.67 -15.57
C TYR A 82 2.22 -4.32 -14.46
N VAL A 83 2.50 -3.95 -13.21
CA VAL A 83 1.59 -4.16 -12.09
C VAL A 83 0.64 -2.97 -12.06
N MET A 84 -0.67 -3.23 -12.04
CA MET A 84 -1.68 -2.18 -11.99
C MET A 84 -1.63 -1.39 -10.69
N GLU A 85 -2.04 -0.13 -10.80
CA GLU A 85 -2.34 0.72 -9.66
C GLU A 85 -3.36 0.04 -8.74
N ARG A 86 -3.17 0.21 -7.43
CA ARG A 86 -4.07 -0.32 -6.41
C ARG A 86 -4.12 0.62 -5.21
N ASP A 87 -5.28 0.63 -4.57
CA ASP A 87 -5.53 1.35 -3.33
C ASP A 87 -5.97 0.37 -2.24
N GLN A 88 -5.20 0.26 -1.16
CA GLN A 88 -5.46 -0.69 -0.08
C GLN A 88 -5.83 0.02 1.21
N ILE A 89 -6.97 -0.36 1.79
CA ILE A 89 -7.42 0.14 3.09
C ILE A 89 -7.00 -0.86 4.17
N ASP A 90 -6.23 -0.39 5.15
CA ASP A 90 -5.82 -1.16 6.31
C ASP A 90 -6.35 -0.51 7.58
N ALA A 91 -6.69 -1.31 8.59
CA ALA A 91 -7.06 -0.80 9.91
C ALA A 91 -6.50 -1.67 11.03
N SER A 92 -6.25 -1.06 12.18
CA SER A 92 -5.80 -1.75 13.38
C SER A 92 -6.45 -1.14 14.61
N PHE A 93 -6.79 -1.98 15.58
CA PHE A 93 -7.31 -1.57 16.88
C PHE A 93 -6.64 -2.39 17.97
N ALA A 94 -6.22 -1.74 19.04
CA ALA A 94 -5.67 -2.36 20.23
C ALA A 94 -6.33 -1.77 21.48
N TYR A 95 -6.57 -2.64 22.45
CA TYR A 95 -7.11 -2.28 23.76
C TYR A 95 -6.21 -2.83 24.88
N ARG A 96 -5.71 -1.92 25.70
CA ARG A 96 -4.92 -2.20 26.90
C ARG A 96 -5.88 -2.55 28.03
N ILE A 97 -5.89 -3.81 28.42
CA ILE A 97 -6.70 -4.33 29.52
C ILE A 97 -6.14 -3.80 30.85
N ASN A 98 -4.82 -3.81 31.00
CA ASN A 98 -4.08 -3.26 32.14
C ASN A 98 -2.62 -2.96 31.72
N GLU A 99 -1.78 -2.49 32.64
CA GLU A 99 -0.38 -2.13 32.35
C GLU A 99 0.47 -3.27 31.75
N GLN A 100 0.03 -4.52 31.93
CA GLN A 100 0.76 -5.71 31.51
C GLN A 100 0.11 -6.41 30.31
N ALA A 101 -1.15 -6.12 29.96
CA ALA A 101 -1.95 -6.93 29.05
C ALA A 101 -2.68 -6.08 27.99
N THR A 102 -2.54 -6.47 26.72
CA THR A 102 -3.20 -5.82 25.57
C THR A 102 -3.78 -6.86 24.62
N VAL A 103 -4.99 -6.63 24.13
CA VAL A 103 -5.57 -7.38 22.99
C VAL A 103 -5.58 -6.48 21.77
N PHE A 104 -5.45 -7.07 20.57
CA PHE A 104 -5.46 -6.31 19.33
C PHE A 104 -6.10 -7.09 18.18
N VAL A 105 -6.61 -6.34 17.22
CA VAL A 105 -7.11 -6.82 15.93
C VAL A 105 -6.54 -5.95 14.83
N GLU A 106 -6.15 -6.59 13.73
CA GLU A 106 -5.66 -5.94 12.52
C GLU A 106 -6.44 -6.48 11.32
N GLY A 107 -6.77 -5.58 10.41
CA GLY A 107 -7.35 -5.89 9.11
C GLY A 107 -6.49 -5.26 8.02
N GLN A 108 -6.04 -6.07 7.08
CA GLN A 108 -5.26 -5.64 5.93
C GLN A 108 -6.07 -5.89 4.65
N ASN A 109 -5.98 -4.97 3.69
CA ASN A 109 -6.71 -5.04 2.42
C ASN A 109 -8.24 -5.16 2.60
N LEU A 110 -8.82 -4.33 3.47
CA LEU A 110 -10.23 -4.38 3.88
C LEU A 110 -11.22 -4.16 2.72
N ASN A 111 -10.79 -3.47 1.66
CA ASN A 111 -11.57 -3.24 0.44
C ASN A 111 -11.38 -4.33 -0.62
N ASP A 112 -10.68 -5.41 -0.30
CA ASP A 112 -10.47 -6.57 -1.17
C ASP A 112 -9.82 -6.22 -2.52
N GLU A 113 -8.80 -5.36 -2.47
CA GLU A 113 -8.09 -4.93 -3.67
C GLU A 113 -7.20 -6.06 -4.18
N ASN A 114 -7.38 -6.41 -5.46
CA ASN A 114 -6.63 -7.50 -6.09
C ASN A 114 -5.30 -7.01 -6.69
N THR A 115 -4.40 -7.95 -6.94
CA THR A 115 -3.15 -7.69 -7.67
C THR A 115 -3.29 -8.16 -9.10
N ARG A 116 -3.15 -7.25 -10.06
CA ARG A 116 -3.19 -7.61 -11.48
C ARG A 116 -1.97 -7.09 -12.21
N LEU A 117 -1.51 -7.92 -13.14
CA LEU A 117 -0.47 -7.56 -14.08
C LEU A 117 -1.05 -7.58 -15.49
N TYR A 118 -0.61 -6.64 -16.31
CA TYR A 118 -0.96 -6.58 -17.73
C TYR A 118 0.29 -6.37 -18.58
N ALA A 119 0.19 -6.66 -19.87
CA ALA A 119 1.27 -6.46 -20.83
C ALA A 119 1.30 -5.02 -21.36
N ARG A 120 1.45 -4.81 -22.67
CA ARG A 120 1.55 -3.46 -23.26
C ARG A 120 0.36 -2.55 -22.99
N HIS A 121 -0.84 -3.12 -22.87
CA HIS A 121 -2.08 -2.39 -22.64
C HIS A 121 -2.91 -3.04 -21.52
N PRO A 122 -3.67 -2.26 -20.72
CA PRO A 122 -4.45 -2.78 -19.58
C PRO A 122 -5.41 -3.92 -19.93
N GLU A 123 -5.89 -3.98 -21.17
CA GLU A 123 -6.78 -5.02 -21.70
C GLU A 123 -6.04 -6.37 -21.90
N MET A 124 -4.71 -6.35 -21.96
CA MET A 124 -3.86 -7.52 -22.12
C MET A 124 -3.48 -8.11 -20.75
N LEU A 125 -4.47 -8.66 -20.05
CA LEU A 125 -4.25 -9.30 -18.75
C LEU A 125 -3.18 -10.39 -18.84
N PHE A 126 -2.17 -10.29 -17.98
CA PHE A 126 -1.10 -11.26 -17.87
C PHE A 126 -1.29 -12.18 -16.66
N LEU A 127 -1.63 -11.60 -15.51
CA LEU A 127 -1.85 -12.32 -14.27
C LEU A 127 -2.89 -11.58 -13.42
N ALA A 128 -3.78 -12.33 -12.78
CA ALA A 128 -4.67 -11.81 -11.74
C ALA A 128 -4.49 -12.67 -10.48
N GLN A 129 -4.21 -12.03 -9.36
CA GLN A 129 -4.07 -12.64 -8.05
C GLN A 129 -5.05 -11.98 -7.11
N ASP A 130 -5.89 -12.81 -6.52
CA ASP A 130 -6.83 -12.42 -5.50
C ASP A 130 -6.40 -13.08 -4.19
N HIS A 131 -6.11 -12.25 -3.20
CA HIS A 131 -5.62 -12.68 -1.89
C HIS A 131 -6.67 -12.51 -0.79
N GLY A 132 -7.78 -11.84 -1.07
CA GLY A 132 -8.74 -11.48 -0.04
C GLY A 132 -8.22 -10.43 0.96
N PRO A 133 -9.10 -10.00 1.89
CA PRO A 133 -8.71 -9.34 3.12
C PRO A 133 -8.04 -10.31 4.09
N ILE A 134 -7.08 -9.82 4.88
CA ILE A 134 -6.41 -10.61 5.93
C ILE A 134 -6.73 -10.01 7.30
N TYR A 135 -7.24 -10.84 8.20
CA TYR A 135 -7.54 -10.45 9.59
C TYR A 135 -6.61 -11.16 10.57
N ARG A 136 -6.10 -10.42 11.56
CA ARG A 136 -5.26 -10.95 12.65
C ARG A 136 -5.85 -10.53 13.98
N VAL A 137 -5.86 -11.44 14.95
CA VAL A 137 -6.25 -11.16 16.33
C VAL A 137 -5.14 -11.68 17.22
N GLY A 138 -4.79 -10.92 18.25
CA GLY A 138 -3.71 -11.32 19.15
C GLY A 138 -3.82 -10.71 20.53
N PHE A 139 -2.94 -11.20 21.39
CA PHE A 139 -2.78 -10.78 22.78
C PHE A 139 -1.29 -10.60 23.07
N ARG A 140 -0.96 -9.61 23.89
CA ARG A 140 0.40 -9.30 24.35
C ARG A 140 0.40 -9.18 25.86
N TYR A 141 1.36 -9.84 26.52
CA TYR A 141 1.58 -9.74 27.96
C TYR A 141 3.03 -9.37 28.27
N LYS A 142 3.24 -8.49 29.25
CA LYS A 142 4.55 -8.07 29.77
C LYS A 142 4.70 -8.52 31.21
N TYR A 143 5.77 -9.24 31.51
CA TYR A 143 6.14 -9.74 32.85
C TYR A 143 7.30 -8.97 33.46
#